data_AF-A0ABD0NE74-F1
#
_entry.id   AF-A0ABD0NE74-F1
#
_cell.length_a   1.000
_cell.length_b   1.000
_cell.length_c   1.000
_cell.angle_alpha   90.00
_cell.angle_beta   90.00
_cell.angle_gamma   90.00
#
_symmetry.space_group_name_H-M   'P 1'
#
loop_
_entity.id
_entity.type
_entity.pdbx_description
1 polymer ?
#
loop_
_entity_poly.entity_id
_entity_poly.type
_entity_poly.pdbx_seq_one_letter_code
_entity_poly.pdbx_strand_id
1 'polypeptide(L)' 'VVFHYRAPHDRYALSFSDARRVCLENSANIATPAQLQATFDDGYDNCDAGWLSDQTV' A
#
# COMPACT_ATOMS: atom_id res chain seq x y z
N VAL A 1 1.40 7.35 9.78
CA VAL A 1 1.80 7.81 8.44
C VAL A 1 1.55 6.69 7.46
N VAL A 2 0.98 6.98 6.30
CA VAL A 2 0.78 6.02 5.19
C VAL A 2 1.74 6.40 4.07
N PHE A 3 2.35 5.41 3.42
CA PHE A 3 3.27 5.63 2.31
C PHE A 3 2.96 4.65 1.17
N HIS A 4 3.26 5.07 -0.06
CA HIS A 4 3.18 4.20 -1.23
C HIS A 4 4.49 3.41 -1.37
N TYR A 5 4.40 2.11 -1.67
CA TYR A 5 5.55 1.29 -2.04
C TYR A 5 5.37 0.76 -3.46
N ARG A 6 6.39 0.92 -4.30
CA ARG A 6 6.45 0.35 -5.67
C ARG A 6 7.68 -0.53 -5.80
N ALA A 7 7.55 -1.66 -6.49
CA ALA A 7 8.70 -2.50 -6.83
C ALA A 7 9.69 -1.73 -7.74
N PRO A 8 11.01 -1.98 -7.64
CA PRO A 8 12.02 -1.16 -8.31
C PRO A 8 11.99 -1.23 -9.84
N HIS A 9 11.54 -2.35 -10.42
CA HIS A 9 11.70 -2.64 -11.84
C HIS A 9 10.37 -2.84 -12.59
N ASP A 10 9.28 -3.17 -11.90
CA ASP A 10 8.00 -3.49 -12.53
C ASP A 10 6.82 -2.87 -11.78
N ARG A 11 5.89 -2.25 -12.53
CA ARG A 11 4.61 -1.78 -11.99
C ARG A 11 3.69 -2.97 -11.77
N TYR A 12 2.98 -3.01 -10.64
CA TYR A 12 2.02 -4.07 -10.29
C TYR A 12 2.61 -5.49 -10.17
N ALA A 13 3.90 -5.59 -9.84
CA ALA A 13 4.59 -6.89 -9.72
C ALA A 13 4.50 -7.54 -8.33
N LEU A 14 3.85 -6.89 -7.35
CA LEU A 14 3.71 -7.45 -6.01
C LEU A 14 2.39 -8.21 -5.89
N SER A 15 2.46 -9.49 -5.52
CA SER A 15 1.28 -10.20 -4.99
C SER A 15 0.90 -9.64 -3.61
N PHE A 16 -0.31 -9.93 -3.11
CA PHE A 16 -0.70 -9.55 -1.75
C PHE A 16 0.29 -10.07 -0.70
N SER A 17 0.79 -11.30 -0.87
CA SER A 17 1.77 -11.90 0.03
C SER A 17 3.13 -11.18 -0.01
N ASP A 18 3.56 -10.74 -1.19
CA ASP A 18 4.79 -9.96 -1.33
C ASP A 18 4.64 -8.56 -0.77
N ALA A 19 3.52 -7.88 -1.05
CA ALA A 19 3.21 -6.57 -0.49
C ALA A 19 3.24 -6.62 1.05
N ARG A 20 2.66 -7.66 1.65
CA ARG A 20 2.66 -7.84 3.11
C ARG A 20 4.06 -8.02 3.65
N ARG A 21 4.85 -8.89 3.00
CA ARG A 21 6.23 -9.15 3.39
C ARG A 21 7.07 -7.88 3.31
N VAL A 22 6.96 -7.12 2.23
CA VAL A 22 7.68 -5.85 2.04
C VAL A 22 7.29 -4.82 3.10
N CYS A 23 5.99 -4.66 3.41
CA CYS A 23 5.57 -3.76 4.49
C CYS A 23 6.23 -4.16 5.82
N LEU A 24 6.23 -5.45 6.15
CA LEU A 24 6.84 -5.96 7.39
C LEU A 24 8.36 -5.76 7.42
N GLU A 25 9.06 -5.98 6.31
CA GLU A 25 10.50 -5.70 6.16
C GLU A 25 10.82 -4.22 6.41
N ASN A 26 9.88 -3.31 6.11
CA ASN A 26 9.96 -1.88 6.38
C ASN A 26 9.41 -1.48 7.77
N SER A 27 9.23 -2.45 8.69
CA SER A 27 8.64 -2.21 10.01
C SER A 27 7.24 -1.57 9.96
N ALA A 28 6.48 -1.87 8.90
CA ALA A 28 5.14 -1.37 8.64
C ALA A 28 4.16 -2.54 8.44
N ASN A 29 2.87 -2.21 8.34
CA ASN A 29 1.81 -3.15 7.96
C ASN A 29 1.10 -2.63 6.71
N ILE A 30 0.45 -3.52 5.95
CA ILE A 30 -0.43 -3.10 4.86
C ILE A 30 -1.51 -2.17 5.43
N ALA A 31 -1.75 -1.06 4.73
CA ALA A 31 -2.76 -0.08 5.12
C ALA A 31 -4.18 -0.68 5.08
N THR A 32 -5.00 -0.31 6.04
CA THR A 32 -6.43 -0.59 6.00
C THR A 32 -7.15 0.41 5.08
N PRO A 33 -8.31 0.05 4.51
CA PRO A 33 -9.12 0.99 3.72
C PRO A 33 -9.45 2.27 4.49
N ALA A 34 -9.72 2.17 5.78
CA ALA A 34 -9.99 3.33 6.63
C ALA A 34 -8.77 4.25 6.79
N GLN A 35 -7.56 3.68 6.89
CA GLN A 35 -6.32 4.48 6.94
C GLN A 35 -6.03 5.15 5.59
N LEU A 36 -6.25 4.45 4.48
CA LEU A 36 -6.10 5.04 3.14
C LEU A 36 -7.08 6.21 2.98
N GLN A 37 -8.35 6.02 3.32
CA GLN A 37 -9.37 7.07 3.23
C GLN A 37 -9.01 8.29 4.07
N ALA A 38 -8.61 8.09 5.34
CA ALA A 38 -8.20 9.19 6.19
C ALA A 38 -7.00 9.96 5.62
N THR A 39 -6.04 9.25 5.01
CA THR A 39 -4.86 9.89 4.40
C THR A 39 -5.23 10.62 3.11
N PHE A 40 -6.17 10.10 2.32
CA PHE A 40 -6.71 10.76 1.13
C PHE A 40 -7.42 12.06 1.49
N ASP A 41 -8.23 12.05 2.55
CA ASP A 41 -8.91 13.24 3.07
C ASP A 41 -7.88 14.29 3.56
N ASP A 42 -6.72 13.86 4.05
CA ASP A 42 -5.57 14.70 4.42
C ASP A 42 -4.73 15.18 3.20
N GLY A 43 -5.13 14.84 1.97
CA GLY A 43 -4.50 15.31 0.73
C GLY A 43 -3.52 14.34 0.07
N TYR A 44 -3.53 13.06 0.46
CA TYR A 44 -2.78 12.01 -0.24
C TYR A 44 -3.45 11.66 -1.58
N ASP A 45 -2.83 12.08 -2.68
CA ASP A 45 -3.29 11.79 -4.04
C ASP A 45 -2.21 11.01 -4.82
N ASN A 46 -2.42 9.71 -4.98
CA ASN A 46 -1.58 8.82 -5.77
C ASN A 46 -2.45 7.97 -6.70
N CYS A 47 -2.32 8.19 -8.01
CA CYS A 47 -3.02 7.45 -9.06
C CYS A 47 -2.38 6.08 -9.38
N ASP A 48 -2.07 5.30 -8.36
CA ASP A 48 -1.53 3.93 -8.48
C ASP A 48 -2.36 2.96 -7.63
N ALA A 49 -2.84 1.89 -8.27
CA ALA A 49 -3.55 0.83 -7.58
C ALA A 49 -2.59 0.00 -6.72
N GLY A 50 -2.98 -0.32 -5.48
CA GLY A 50 -2.11 -0.97 -4.50
C GLY A 50 -2.89 -1.78 -3.46
N TRP A 51 -2.25 -2.81 -2.91
CA TRP A 51 -2.91 -3.74 -1.98
C TRP A 51 -3.30 -3.09 -0.64
N LEU A 52 -4.53 -3.38 -0.19
CA LEU A 52 -5.05 -3.05 1.13
C LEU A 52 -5.21 -4.29 2.01
N SER A 53 -5.38 -4.08 3.32
CA SER A 53 -5.33 -5.15 4.33
C SER A 53 -6.44 -6.19 4.17
N ASP A 54 -7.55 -5.80 3.54
CA ASP A 54 -8.72 -6.61 3.19
C ASP A 54 -8.59 -7.29 1.82
N GLN A 55 -7.40 -7.24 1.21
CA GLN A 55 -7.09 -7.81 -0.11
C GLN A 55 -7.80 -7.13 -1.28
N THR A 56 -8.28 -5.90 -1.10
CA THR A 56 -8.72 -5.06 -2.22
C THR A 56 -7.54 -4.28 -2.81
N VAL A 57 -7.76 -3.69 -3.99
CA VAL A 57 -6.78 -2.95 -4.80
C VAL A 57 -7.38 -1.62 -5.25
#